data_AF-A0A3Q2YWV6-F1
#
_entry.id   AF-A0A3Q2YWV6-F1
#
_cell.length_a   1.000
_cell.length_b   1.000
_cell.length_c   1.000
_cell.angle_alpha   90.00
_cell.angle_beta   90.00
_cell.angle_gamma   90.00
#
_symmetry.space_group_name_H-M   'P 1'
#
loop_
_entity.id
_entity.type
_entity.pdbx_description
1 polymer ?
#
loop_
_entity_poly.entity_id
_entity_poly.type
_entity_poly.pdbx_seq_one_letter_code
_entity_poly.pdbx_strand_id
1 'polypeptide(L)' 'MSDRFDCKNCHESLYGRKYIQVEDNPHCIPCYDHLYANTCQECKEIITHNSKVS' A
#
# COMPACT_ATOMS: atom_id res chain seq x y z
N MET A 1 25.64 8.18 0.11
CA MET A 1 24.37 8.43 -0.60
C MET A 1 23.32 7.63 0.14
N SER A 2 22.38 8.29 0.81
CA SER A 2 21.32 7.54 1.50
C SER A 2 20.41 6.99 0.40
N ASP A 3 20.44 5.67 0.18
CA ASP A 3 19.45 5.03 -0.66
C ASP A 3 18.08 5.39 -0.09
N ARG A 4 17.35 6.21 -0.83
CA ARG A 4 16.04 6.70 -0.43
C ARG A 4 15.07 5.54 -0.52
N PHE A 5 14.85 4.90 0.63
CA PHE A 5 13.91 3.80 0.77
C PHE A 5 12.53 4.36 1.11
N ASP A 6 11.98 5.08 0.13
CA ASP A 6 10.72 5.80 0.24
C ASP A 6 9.67 5.12 -0.64
N CYS A 7 8.40 5.23 -0.26
CA CYS A 7 7.29 4.74 -1.05
C CYS A 7 7.28 5.39 -2.42
N LYS A 8 7.18 4.59 -3.48
CA LYS A 8 7.10 5.09 -4.86
C LYS A 8 5.89 6.01 -5.10
N ASN A 9 4.79 5.79 -4.39
CA ASN A 9 3.52 6.50 -4.58
C ASN A 9 3.38 7.76 -3.71
N CYS A 10 3.62 7.65 -2.39
CA CYS A 10 3.45 8.78 -1.46
C CYS A 10 4.77 9.44 -1.02
N HIS A 11 5.92 8.88 -1.41
CA HIS A 11 7.25 9.34 -1.01
C HIS A 11 7.51 9.39 0.50
N GLU A 12 6.70 8.70 1.31
CA GLU A 12 7.01 8.51 2.73
C GLU A 12 8.17 7.54 2.93
N SER A 13 9.00 7.81 3.92
CA SER A 13 10.06 6.90 4.37
C SER A 13 9.48 5.56 4.83
N LEU A 14 9.98 4.48 4.24
CA LEU A 14 9.61 3.10 4.60
C LEU A 14 10.57 2.50 5.62
N TYR A 15 11.59 3.25 6.07
CA TYR A 15 12.51 2.81 7.11
C TYR A 15 11.77 2.49 8.41
N GLY A 16 11.90 1.24 8.87
CA GLY A 16 11.23 0.75 10.08
C GLY A 16 9.72 0.54 9.93
N ARG A 17 9.17 0.66 8.71
CA ARG A 17 7.75 0.42 8.42
C ARG A 17 7.59 -0.82 7.54
N LYS A 18 6.40 -1.42 7.57
CA LYS A 18 6.04 -2.49 6.63
C LYS A 18 5.84 -1.90 5.24
N TYR A 19 6.31 -2.60 4.22
CA TYR A 19 6.17 -2.23 2.82
C TYR A 19 6.05 -3.49 1.95
N ILE A 20 5.62 -3.30 0.71
CA ILE A 20 5.54 -4.34 -0.32
C ILE A 20 6.32 -3.86 -1.53
N GLN A 21 7.17 -4.73 -2.11
CA GLN A 21 7.91 -4.43 -3.33
C GLN A 21 7.17 -5.03 -4.53
N VAL A 22 6.76 -4.18 -5.46
CA VAL A 22 6.05 -4.57 -6.68
C VAL A 22 6.86 -4.12 -7.88
N GLU A 23 7.25 -5.05 -8.75
CA GLU A 23 8.07 -4.76 -9.93
C GLU A 23 9.29 -3.89 -9.57
N ASP A 24 10.02 -4.29 -8.53
CA ASP A 24 11.20 -3.58 -7.99
C ASP A 24 10.96 -2.15 -7.44
N ASN A 25 9.70 -1.74 -7.28
CA ASN A 25 9.33 -0.47 -6.66
C ASN A 25 8.73 -0.70 -5.26
N PRO A 26 9.30 -0.11 -4.19
CA PRO A 26 8.78 -0.25 -2.84
C PRO A 26 7.54 0.63 -2.63
N HIS A 27 6.47 0.05 -2.08
CA HIS A 27 5.20 0.70 -1.81
C HIS A 27 4.80 0.53 -0.35
N CYS A 28 4.26 1.60 0.24
CA CYS A 28 3.66 1.56 1.57
C CYS A 28 2.43 0.62 1.57
N ILE A 29 2.15 -0.08 2.68
CA ILE A 29 0.96 -0.97 2.75
C ILE A 29 -0.34 -0.26 2.32
N PRO A 30 -0.67 0.95 2.84
CA PRO A 30 -1.86 1.67 2.38
C PRO A 30 -1.86 2.00 0.88
N CYS A 31 -0.70 2.29 0.32
CA CYS A 31 -0.52 2.64 -1.09
C CYS A 31 -0.72 1.41 -1.96
N TYR A 32 -0.10 0.30 -1.57
CA TYR A 32 -0.27 -0.98 -2.23
C TYR A 32 -1.74 -1.41 -2.17
N ASP A 33 -2.37 -1.35 -1.00
CA ASP A 33 -3.79 -1.65 -0.87
C ASP A 33 -4.63 -0.70 -1.76
N HIS A 34 -4.34 0.60 -1.82
CA HIS A 34 -5.13 1.49 -2.69
C HIS A 34 -4.94 1.21 -4.20
N LEU A 35 -3.73 0.85 -4.63
CA LEU A 35 -3.38 0.60 -6.03
C LEU A 35 -3.81 -0.79 -6.51
N TYR A 36 -3.76 -1.79 -5.62
CA TYR A 36 -3.95 -3.20 -5.95
C TYR A 36 -5.12 -3.86 -5.21
N ALA A 37 -5.78 -3.20 -4.26
CA ALA A 37 -6.99 -3.76 -3.68
C ALA A 37 -8.06 -3.87 -4.76
N ASN A 38 -8.65 -5.06 -4.82
CA ASN A 38 -9.82 -5.29 -5.64
C ASN A 38 -10.97 -4.48 -5.06
N THR A 39 -11.60 -3.64 -5.89
CA THR A 39 -12.89 -3.07 -5.56
C THR A 39 -13.93 -4.17 -5.62
N CYS A 40 -14.65 -4.38 -4.52
CA CYS A 40 -15.77 -5.31 -4.47
C CYS A 40 -16.79 -4.94 -5.56
N GLN A 41 -17.09 -5.82 -6.51
CA GLN A 41 -18.02 -5.50 -7.61
C GLN A 41 -19.48 -5.37 -7.14
N GLU A 42 -19.81 -6.00 -6.01
CA GLU A 42 -21.14 -6.00 -5.38
C GLU A 42 -21.35 -4.73 -4.54
N CYS A 43 -20.35 -4.39 -3.72
CA CYS A 43 -20.43 -3.31 -2.74
C CYS A 43 -19.71 -2.00 -3.17
N LYS A 44 -18.99 -2.03 -4.29
CA LYS A 44 -18.16 -0.93 -4.84
C LYS A 44 -17.14 -0.33 -3.86
N GLU A 45 -16.93 -0.95 -2.71
CA GLU A 45 -15.92 -0.53 -1.75
C GLU A 45 -14.55 -1.14 -2.05
N ILE A 46 -13.50 -0.39 -1.74
CA ILE A 46 -12.13 -0.89 -1.78
C ILE A 46 -12.00 -1.91 -0.65
N ILE A 47 -11.64 -3.15 -0.98
CA ILE A 47 -11.35 -4.18 0.02
C ILE A 47 -10.05 -3.80 0.71
N THR A 48 -10.13 -2.89 1.67
CA THR A 48 -9.01 -2.57 2.58
C THR A 48 -8.99 -3.60 3.71
N HIS A 49 -7.81 -3.91 4.23
CA HIS A 49 -7.61 -4.96 5.25
C HIS A 49 -8.31 -4.71 6.60
N ASN A 50 -9.04 -3.61 6.78
CA ASN A 50 -9.78 -3.34 8.01
C ASN A 50 -11.24 -3.85 7.93
N SER A 51 -11.40 -5.15 7.81
CA SER A 51 -12.67 -5.79 8.19
C SER A 51 -12.83 -5.77 9.70
N LYS A 52 -13.22 -4.62 10.25
CA LYS A 52 -13.96 -4.62 11.52
C LYS A 52 -15.42 -4.34 11.21
N VAL A 53 -16.14 -5.45 11.00
CA VAL A 53 -17.60 -5.48 11.13
C VAL A 53 -17.91 -4.97 12.54
N SER A 54 -18.66 -3.88 12.63
CA SER A 54 -19.36 -3.46 13.85
C SER A 54 -20.74 -2.99 13.42
#